data_AF-A0A9Q0I3L5-F1
#
_entry.id   AF-A0A9Q0I3L5-F1
#
_cell.length_a   1.000
_cell.length_b   1.000
_cell.length_c   1.000
_cell.angle_alpha   90.00
_cell.angle_beta   90.00
_cell.angle_gamma   90.00
#
_symmetry.space_group_name_H-M   'P 1'
#
loop_
_entity.id
_entity.type
_entity.pdbx_description
1 polymer ?
#
loop_
_entity_poly.entity_id
_entity_poly.type
_entity_poly.pdbx_seq_one_letter_code
_entity_poly.pdbx_strand_id
1 'polypeptide(L)' 'MGRKVTLVGKRLCWSDALLYCRDFHWDLLSIRGPEEQEIIDEMVSRANFPLTSHLWVGLRRLVPNL' A
#
# COMPACT_ATOMS: atom_id res chain seq x y z
N MET A 1 20.09 -0.96 -5.21
CA MET A 1 19.00 -1.88 -5.58
C MET A 1 17.78 -1.50 -4.74
N GLY A 2 16.87 -0.69 -5.28
CA GLY A 2 15.71 -0.15 -4.54
C GLY A 2 14.46 -1.03 -4.67
N ARG A 3 13.53 -0.91 -3.74
CA ARG A 3 12.20 -1.55 -3.85
C ARG A 3 11.41 -0.85 -4.96
N LYS A 4 10.84 -1.61 -5.89
CA LYS A 4 9.92 -1.06 -6.90
C LYS A 4 8.52 -0.97 -6.27
N VAL A 5 7.95 0.23 -6.23
CA VAL A 5 6.61 0.50 -5.68
C VAL A 5 5.64 0.83 -6.80
N THR A 6 4.37 0.46 -6.64
CA THR A 6 3.29 0.77 -7.59
C THR A 6 2.05 1.20 -6.82
N LEU A 7 1.48 2.35 -7.18
CA LEU A 7 0.22 2.83 -6.61
C LEU A 7 -0.94 2.24 -7.40
N VAL A 8 -1.87 1.58 -6.70
CA VAL A 8 -2.99 0.88 -7.35
C VAL A 8 -4.28 1.69 -7.16
N GLY A 9 -4.83 2.18 -8.27
CA GLY A 9 -6.08 2.97 -8.29
C GLY A 9 -7.37 2.14 -8.24
N LYS A 10 -7.43 1.10 -7.40
CA LYS A 10 -8.62 0.26 -7.22
C LYS A 10 -9.22 0.45 -5.83
N ARG A 11 -10.53 0.70 -5.76
CA ARG A 11 -11.27 0.76 -4.49
C ARG A 11 -11.58 -0.66 -4.01
N LEU A 12 -10.76 -1.16 -3.10
CA LEU A 12 -10.86 -2.50 -2.53
C LEU A 12 -10.89 -2.42 -1.01
N CYS A 13 -11.45 -3.43 -0.33
CA CYS A 13 -11.21 -3.59 1.09
C CYS A 13 -9.77 -4.10 1.32
N TRP A 14 -9.28 -4.05 2.56
CA TRP A 14 -7.88 -4.40 2.86
C TRP A 14 -7.52 -5.83 2.42
N SER A 15 -8.39 -6.80 2.65
CA SER A 15 -8.14 -8.20 2.27
C SER A 15 -8.09 -8.38 0.76
N ASP A 16 -8.98 -7.73 0.02
CA ASP A 16 -8.99 -7.79 -1.45
C ASP A 16 -7.78 -7.08 -2.04
N ALA A 17 -7.34 -5.96 -1.44
CA ALA A 17 -6.12 -5.27 -1.85
C ALA A 17 -4.88 -6.14 -1.63
N LEU A 18 -4.82 -6.87 -0.51
CA LEU A 18 -3.75 -7.83 -0.23
C LEU A 18 -3.69 -8.94 -1.29
N LEU A 19 -4.83 -9.58 -1.56
CA LEU A 19 -4.91 -10.64 -2.56
C LEU A 19 -4.55 -10.12 -3.96
N TYR A 20 -5.12 -8.97 -4.35
CA TYR A 20 -4.82 -8.34 -5.63
C TYR A 20 -3.33 -8.04 -5.81
N CYS A 21 -2.67 -7.49 -4.79
CA CYS A 21 -1.23 -7.22 -4.86
C CYS A 21 -0.39 -8.50 -4.94
N ARG A 22 -0.83 -9.61 -4.35
CA ARG A 22 -0.14 -10.91 -4.46
C ARG A 22 -0.34 -11.59 -5.81
N ASP A 23 -1.50 -11.39 -6.42
CA ASP A 23 -1.84 -11.98 -7.73
C ASP A 23 -1.20 -11.21 -8.90
N PHE A 24 -1.15 -9.88 -8.83
CA PHE A 24 -0.74 -9.01 -9.95
C PHE A 24 0.57 -8.24 -9.70
N HIS A 25 1.05 -8.21 -8.45
CA HIS A 25 2.27 -7.50 -8.06
C HIS A 25 3.14 -8.41 -7.18
N TRP A 26 3.58 -7.94 -6.01
CA TRP A 26 4.36 -8.74 -5.05
C TRP A 26 3.59 -8.93 -3.74
N ASP A 27 3.37 -7.84 -2.99
CA ASP A 27 2.55 -7.81 -1.77
C ASP A 27 2.18 -6.35 -1.48
N LEU A 28 1.31 -6.10 -0.49
CA LEU A 28 1.09 -4.75 0.02
C LEU A 28 2.39 -4.19 0.63
N LEU A 29 2.62 -2.89 0.42
CA LEU A 29 3.84 -2.23 0.85
C LEU A 29 3.93 -2.18 2.39
N SER A 30 4.99 -2.74 2.95
CA SER A 30 5.41 -2.46 4.33
C SER A 30 6.37 -1.27 4.33
N ILE A 31 5.99 -0.18 4.99
CA ILE A 31 6.81 1.03 5.21
C ILE A 31 7.64 0.83 6.48
N ARG A 32 8.96 0.98 6.39
CA ARG A 32 9.92 0.60 7.46
C ARG A 32 10.43 1.78 8.28
N GLY A 33 10.16 3.01 7.85
CA GLY A 33 10.59 4.21 8.57
C GLY A 33 10.26 5.50 7.85
N PRO A 34 10.64 6.65 8.43
CA PRO A 34 10.30 7.98 7.92
C PRO A 34 10.84 8.25 6.52
N GLU A 35 12.08 7.83 6.22
CA GLU A 35 12.66 8.00 4.88
C GLU A 35 11.85 7.28 3.78
N GLU A 36 11.38 6.07 4.05
CA GLU A 36 10.50 5.35 3.11
C GLU A 36 9.13 6.03 3.03
N GLN A 37 8.61 6.58 4.14
CA GLN A 37 7.35 7.32 4.15
C GLN A 37 7.42 8.58 3.27
N GLU A 38 8.49 9.37 3.34
CA GLU A 38 8.68 10.58 2.53
C GLU A 38 8.65 10.28 1.03
N ILE A 39 9.34 9.22 0.59
CA ILE A 39 9.35 8.78 -0.81
C ILE A 39 7.94 8.37 -1.27
N ILE A 40 7.18 7.69 -0.40
CA ILE A 40 5.80 7.29 -0.70
C ILE A 40 4.87 8.49 -0.79
N ASP A 41 5.02 9.48 0.09
CA ASP A 41 4.20 10.70 0.05
C ASP A 41 4.43 11.48 -1.25
N GLU A 42 5.69 11.62 -1.68
CA GLU A 42 6.02 12.22 -2.99
C GLU A 42 5.39 11.43 -4.14
N MET A 43 5.48 10.10 -4.13
CA MET A 43 4.90 9.25 -5.15
C MET A 43 3.36 9.37 -5.20
N VAL A 44 2.70 9.41 -4.03
CA VAL A 44 1.25 9.56 -3.90
C VAL A 44 0.79 10.92 -4.38
N SER A 45 1.55 11.99 -4.12
CA SER A 45 1.23 13.35 -4.60
C SER A 45 1.18 13.47 -6.13
N ARG A 46 1.85 12.55 -6.84
CA ARG A 46 1.90 12.49 -8.31
C ARG A 46 0.89 11.51 -8.91
N ALA A 47 -0.05 11.02 -8.10
CA ALA A 47 -1.09 10.12 -8.57
C ALA A 47 -1.90 10.76 -9.72
N ASN A 48 -2.12 10.00 -10.78
CA ASN A 48 -2.87 10.43 -11.96
C ASN A 48 -4.33 9.95 -11.95
N PHE A 49 -4.83 9.53 -10.78
CA PHE A 49 -6.21 9.11 -10.55
C PHE A 49 -6.69 9.59 -9.17
N PRO A 50 -8.01 9.69 -8.95
CA PRO A 50 -8.56 10.11 -7.67
C PRO A 50 -8.17 9.16 -6.53
N LEU A 51 -7.72 9.72 -5.41
CA LEU A 51 -7.36 8.97 -4.20
C LEU A 51 -8.50 9.01 -3.18
N THR A 52 -8.55 7.96 -2.35
CA THR A 52 -9.34 7.95 -1.12
C THR A 52 -8.59 8.66 0.01
N SER A 53 -9.27 8.95 1.12
CA SER A 53 -8.65 9.56 2.30
C SER A 53 -7.56 8.69 2.94
N HIS A 54 -7.61 7.37 2.72
CA HIS A 54 -6.65 6.40 3.25
C HIS A 54 -6.22 5.43 2.16
N LEU A 55 -4.99 4.93 2.25
CA LEU A 55 -4.42 3.92 1.36
C LEU A 55 -4.09 2.64 2.16
N TRP A 56 -4.18 1.50 1.50
CA TRP A 56 -3.82 0.22 2.12
C TRP A 56 -2.32 -0.04 2.08
N VAL A 57 -1.78 -0.47 3.22
CA VAL A 57 -0.39 -0.90 3.41
C VAL A 57 -0.36 -2.29 4.05
N GLY A 58 0.81 -2.92 3.99
CA GLY A 58 1.08 -4.26 4.52
C GLY A 58 1.20 -4.32 6.04
N LEU A 59 0.50 -3.45 6.77
CA LEU A 59 0.47 -3.43 8.23
C LEU A 59 -0.90 -3.93 8.70
N ARG A 60 -0.92 -5.04 9.43
CA ARG A 60 -2.15 -5.58 10.03
C ARG A 60 -1.89 -5.97 11.47
N ARG A 61 -2.73 -5.45 12.37
CA ARG A 61 -2.84 -5.96 13.73
C ARG A 61 -3.76 -7.18 13.70
N LEU A 62 -3.20 -8.37 13.81
CA LEU A 62 -3.96 -9.55 14.17
C LEU A 62 -4.14 -9.52 15.69
N VAL A 63 -5.38 -9.57 16.15
CA VAL A 63 -5.67 -9.82 17.56
C VAL A 63 -6.20 -11.24 17.64
N PRO A 64 -5.38 -12.23 18.01
CA PRO A 64 -5.87 -13.59 18.17
C PRO A 64 -6.79 -13.64 19.39
N ASN A 65 -8.02 -14.13 19.21
CA ASN A 65 -9.02 -14.39 20.26
C ASN A 65 -9.74 -13.17 20.87
N LEU A 66 -10.01 -12.14 20.06
CA LEU A 66 -11.02 -11.11 20.31
C LEU A 66 -12.09 -11.15 19.22
#